data_AF-A0A523HQ35-F1
#
_entry.id   AF-A0A523HQ35-F1
#
_cell.length_a   1.000
_cell.length_b   1.000
_cell.length_c   1.000
_cell.angle_alpha   90.00
_cell.angle_beta   90.00
_cell.angle_gamma   90.00
#
_symmetry.space_group_name_H-M   'P 1'
#
loop_
_entity.id
_entity.type
_entity.pdbx_description
1 polymer ?
#
loop_
_entity_poly.entity_id
_entity_poly.type
_entity_poly.pdbx_seq_one_letter_code
_entity_poly.pdbx_strand_id
1 'polypeptide(L)'
;MKDFDDEKLVYQIGVEPNRIDIMMGITGLKFETAWEDRVRSKYSGVPVNIINLGNLIAAQKASGRPQDLIDVKNLENIKKRI
;
A
#
# COMPACT_ATOMS: atom_id res chain seq x y z
N MET A 1 25.35 3.92 8.08
CA MET A 1 24.09 3.49 8.70
C MET A 1 23.18 3.06 7.56
N LYS A 2 22.81 1.78 7.47
CA LYS A 2 22.02 1.19 6.37
C LYS A 2 20.60 0.81 6.86
N ASP A 3 20.13 1.54 7.86
CA ASP A 3 18.86 1.24 8.48
C ASP A 3 17.78 1.78 7.54
N PHE A 4 16.81 0.93 7.15
CA PHE A 4 15.71 1.23 6.22
C PHE A 4 16.02 1.25 4.71
N ASP A 5 17.17 0.73 4.28
CA ASP A 5 17.57 0.71 2.85
C ASP A 5 17.32 -0.64 2.13
N ASP A 6 16.93 -1.71 2.85
CA ASP A 6 16.62 -3.00 2.24
C ASP A 6 15.11 -3.15 2.03
N GLU A 7 14.66 -3.07 0.78
CA GLU A 7 13.27 -3.21 0.36
C GLU A 7 12.59 -4.50 0.83
N LYS A 8 13.36 -5.53 1.21
CA LYS A 8 12.83 -6.80 1.72
C LYS A 8 12.54 -6.79 3.22
N LEU A 9 12.98 -5.77 3.95
CA LEU A 9 12.77 -5.67 5.38
C LEU A 9 11.38 -5.12 5.72
N VAL A 10 10.77 -5.74 6.71
CA VAL A 10 9.52 -5.29 7.34
C VAL A 10 9.75 -5.20 8.84
N TYR A 11 9.48 -4.03 9.41
CA TYR A 11 9.50 -3.83 10.86
C TYR A 11 8.08 -3.85 11.39
N GLN A 12 7.81 -4.74 12.33
CA GLN A 12 6.53 -4.82 13.02
C GLN A 12 6.63 -4.13 14.38
N ILE A 13 5.65 -3.29 14.70
CA ILE A 13 5.49 -2.68 16.02
C ILE A 13 4.16 -3.13 16.61
N GLY A 14 4.21 -3.63 17.84
CA GLY A 14 3.04 -4.07 18.58
C GLY A 14 2.50 -5.43 18.16
N VAL A 15 1.27 -5.70 18.58
CA VAL A 15 0.50 -6.93 18.33
C VAL A 15 -0.95 -6.55 18.03
N GLU A 16 -1.72 -7.49 17.49
CA GLU A 16 -3.14 -7.25 17.19
C GLU A 16 -3.93 -6.83 18.45
N PRO A 17 -4.93 -5.93 18.32
CA PRO A 17 -5.38 -5.27 17.09
C PRO A 17 -4.55 -4.03 16.69
N ASN A 18 -3.60 -3.60 17.52
CA ASN A 18 -2.81 -2.38 17.32
C ASN A 18 -1.41 -2.68 16.75
N ARG A 19 -1.36 -3.48 15.68
CA ARG A 19 -0.13 -3.80 14.94
C ARG A 19 0.12 -2.76 13.86
N ILE A 20 1.36 -2.29 13.75
CA ILE A 20 1.83 -1.41 12.67
C ILE A 20 3.00 -2.10 11.95
N ASP A 21 2.88 -2.24 10.63
CA ASP A 21 3.93 -2.77 9.77
C ASP A 21 4.57 -1.64 8.95
N ILE A 22 5.88 -1.48 9.08
CA ILE A 22 6.68 -0.54 8.29
C ILE A 22 7.44 -1.35 7.25
N MET A 23 7.02 -1.23 5.99
CA MET A 23 7.60 -1.94 4.86
C MET A 23 8.52 -1.01 4.07
N MET A 24 9.76 -1.44 3.80
CA MET A 24 10.73 -0.62 3.02
C MET A 24 10.46 -0.66 1.52
N GLY A 25 9.75 -1.68 1.06
CA GLY A 25 9.33 -1.83 -0.33
C GLY A 25 8.04 -2.63 -0.43
N ILE A 26 7.36 -2.47 -1.56
CA ILE A 26 6.19 -3.28 -1.92
C ILE A 26 6.42 -3.86 -3.32
N THR A 27 6.12 -5.14 -3.48
CA THR A 27 6.34 -5.83 -4.75
C THR A 27 5.55 -5.16 -5.87
N GLY A 28 6.21 -4.93 -7.01
CA GLY A 28 5.56 -4.42 -8.22
C GLY A 28 5.43 -2.91 -8.32
N LEU A 29 5.99 -2.14 -7.37
CA LEU A 29 6.02 -0.67 -7.43
C LEU A 29 7.34 -0.09 -6.95
N LYS A 30 7.66 1.11 -7.44
CA LYS A 30 8.70 1.98 -6.88
C LYS A 30 8.08 3.00 -5.93
N PHE A 31 8.73 3.26 -4.80
CA PHE A 31 8.19 4.16 -3.79
C PHE A 31 8.02 5.58 -4.33
N GLU A 32 8.98 6.10 -5.08
CA GLU A 32 8.96 7.48 -5.61
C GLU A 32 7.73 7.71 -6.47
N THR A 33 7.43 6.77 -7.37
CA THR A 33 6.24 6.83 -8.25
C THR A 33 4.96 6.75 -7.43
N ALA A 34 4.88 5.83 -6.46
CA ALA A 34 3.71 5.72 -5.60
C ALA A 34 3.51 6.95 -4.71
N TRP A 35 4.61 7.59 -4.30
CA TRP A 35 4.62 8.78 -3.48
C TRP A 35 4.20 10.02 -4.26
N GLU A 36 4.69 10.19 -5.50
CA GLU A 36 4.31 11.32 -6.36
C GLU A 36 2.79 11.37 -6.58
N ASP A 37 2.20 10.21 -6.92
CA ASP A 37 0.77 10.09 -7.22
C ASP A 37 -0.10 9.76 -6.00
N ARG A 38 0.39 10.00 -4.77
CA ARG A 38 -0.36 9.69 -3.55
C ARG A 38 -1.62 10.55 -3.41
N VAL A 39 -2.67 9.98 -2.82
CA VAL A 39 -3.88 10.70 -2.43
C VAL A 39 -3.68 11.31 -1.05
N ARG A 40 -3.74 12.65 -0.97
CA ARG A 40 -3.75 13.37 0.31
C ARG A 40 -5.18 13.40 0.86
N SER A 41 -5.36 12.98 2.10
CA SER A 41 -6.67 12.93 2.76
C SER A 41 -6.56 13.33 4.24
N LYS A 42 -7.65 13.22 4.98
CA LYS A 42 -7.69 13.37 6.43
C LYS A 42 -8.34 12.14 7.07
N TYR A 43 -7.73 11.62 8.12
CA TYR A 43 -8.29 10.57 8.96
C TYR A 43 -8.38 11.09 10.39
N SER A 44 -9.59 11.15 10.95
CA SER A 44 -9.82 11.75 12.29
C SER A 44 -9.23 13.16 12.45
N GLY A 45 -9.30 13.97 11.39
CA GLY A 45 -8.74 15.33 11.36
C GLY A 45 -7.23 15.39 11.09
N VAL A 46 -6.52 14.27 11.13
CA VAL A 46 -5.07 14.18 10.88
C VAL A 46 -4.80 14.04 9.37
N PRO A 47 -3.93 14.87 8.78
CA PRO A 47 -3.51 14.69 7.38
C PRO A 47 -2.83 13.33 7.17
N VAL A 48 -3.28 12.58 6.16
CA VAL A 48 -2.71 11.28 5.79
C VAL A 48 -2.44 11.20 4.30
N ASN A 49 -1.47 10.38 3.93
CA ASN A 49 -1.18 10.02 2.54
C ASN A 49 -1.62 8.58 2.30
N ILE A 50 -2.38 8.35 1.23
CA ILE A 50 -2.92 7.04 0.86
C ILE A 50 -2.41 6.73 -0.55
N ILE A 51 -1.97 5.50 -0.78
CA ILE A 51 -1.63 5.04 -2.13
C ILE A 51 -2.86 5.18 -3.05
N ASN A 52 -2.68 5.68 -4.26
CA ASN A 52 -3.81 5.80 -5.18
C ASN A 52 -4.35 4.43 -5.63
N LEU A 53 -5.56 4.43 -6.18
CA LEU A 53 -6.25 3.23 -6.61
C LEU A 53 -5.48 2.43 -7.69
N GLY A 54 -4.83 3.10 -8.64
CA GLY A 54 -4.09 2.44 -9.71
C GLY A 54 -2.87 1.68 -9.18
N ASN A 55 -2.10 2.33 -8.31
CA ASN A 55 -0.93 1.76 -7.66
C ASN A 55 -1.35 0.64 -6.68
N LEU A 56 -2.44 0.81 -5.92
CA LEU A 56 -2.97 -0.27 -5.07
C LEU A 56 -3.28 -1.54 -5.86
N ILE A 57 -4.00 -1.41 -6.99
CA ILE A 57 -4.33 -2.55 -7.86
C ILE A 57 -3.04 -3.21 -8.39
N ALA A 58 -2.05 -2.43 -8.81
CA ALA A 58 -0.79 -2.95 -9.31
C ALA A 58 -0.03 -3.75 -8.24
N ALA A 59 0.07 -3.22 -7.01
CA ALA A 59 0.72 -3.90 -5.89
C ALA A 59 0.01 -5.22 -5.53
N GLN A 60 -1.32 -5.21 -5.47
CA GLN A 60 -2.10 -6.42 -5.15
C GLN A 60 -1.98 -7.50 -6.23
N LYS A 61 -1.98 -7.12 -7.52
CA LYS A 61 -1.70 -8.04 -8.62
C LYS A 61 -0.31 -8.67 -8.52
N ALA A 62 0.69 -7.87 -8.16
CA ALA A 62 2.08 -8.34 -8.04
C ALA A 62 2.29 -9.24 -6.81
N SER A 63 1.59 -8.97 -5.71
CA SER A 63 1.60 -9.81 -4.50
C SER A 63 0.92 -11.17 -4.72
N GLY A 64 -0.20 -11.19 -5.46
CA GLY A 64 -0.82 -12.44 -5.93
C GLY A 64 -1.43 -13.32 -4.85
N ARG A 65 -1.58 -12.83 -3.61
CA ARG A 65 -2.26 -13.58 -2.54
C ARG A 65 -3.74 -13.81 -2.94
N PRO A 66 -4.37 -14.94 -2.57
CA PRO A 66 -5.76 -15.21 -2.94
C PRO A 66 -6.73 -14.07 -2.61
N GLN A 67 -6.55 -13.43 -1.45
CA GLN A 67 -7.35 -12.28 -1.06
C GLN A 67 -7.08 -11.04 -1.93
N ASP A 68 -5.82 -10.77 -2.26
CA ASP A 68 -5.46 -9.64 -3.13
C ASP A 68 -6.12 -9.75 -4.51
N LEU A 69 -6.21 -10.97 -5.07
CA LEU A 69 -6.86 -11.18 -6.37
C LEU A 69 -8.38 -10.91 -6.31
N ILE A 70 -9.02 -11.25 -5.19
CA ILE A 70 -10.43 -10.93 -4.95
C ILE A 70 -10.61 -9.41 -4.82
N ASP A 71 -9.74 -8.75 -4.05
CA ASP A 71 -9.77 -7.31 -3.84
C ASP A 71 -9.53 -6.55 -5.15
N VAL A 72 -8.57 -6.97 -5.97
CA VAL A 72 -8.31 -6.42 -7.31
C VAL A 72 -9.57 -6.45 -8.16
N LYS A 73 -10.30 -7.56 -8.21
CA LYS A 73 -11.54 -7.67 -8.97
C LYS A 73 -12.58 -6.64 -8.47
N ASN A 74 -12.70 -6.46 -7.16
CA ASN A 74 -13.62 -5.49 -6.57
C ASN A 74 -13.19 -4.05 -6.90
N LEU A 75 -11.91 -3.74 -6.78
CA LEU A 75 -11.34 -2.41 -7.08
C LEU A 75 -11.47 -2.06 -8.56
N GLU A 76 -11.26 -3.00 -9.48
CA GLU A 76 -11.47 -2.79 -10.91
C GLU A 76 -12.95 -2.50 -11.24
N ASN A 77 -13.89 -3.15 -10.55
CA ASN A 77 -15.31 -2.84 -10.71
C ASN A 77 -15.66 -1.45 -10.19
N ILE A 78 -15.06 -1.01 -9.08
CA ILE A 78 -15.22 0.36 -8.58
C ILE A 78 -14.65 1.34 -9.60
N LYS A 79 -13.44 1.10 -10.12
CA LYS A 79 -12.78 1.95 -11.11
C LYS A 79 -13.59 2.15 -12.40
N LYS A 80 -14.43 1.20 -12.79
CA LYS A 80 -15.32 1.33 -13.98
C LYS A 80 -16.55 2.21 -13.74
N ARG A 81 -16.86 2.54 -12.48
CA ARG A 81 -18.08 3.28 -12.07
C ARG A 81 -17.83 4.76 -11.77
N ILE A 82 -16.56 5.15 -11.75
CA ILE A 82 -16.06 6.52 -11.59
C ILE A 82 -15.49 6.98 -12.92
#